data_AF-S7U7H1-F1
#
_entry.id   AF-S7U7H1-F1
#
_cell.length_a   1.000
_cell.length_b   1.000
_cell.length_c   1.000
_cell.angle_alpha   90.00
_cell.angle_beta   90.00
_cell.angle_gamma   90.00
#
_symmetry.space_group_name_H-M   'P 1'
#
loop_
_entity.id
_entity.type
_entity.pdbx_description
1 polymer ?
#
loop_
_entity_poly.entity_id
_entity_poly.type
_entity_poly.pdbx_seq_one_letter_code
_entity_poly.pdbx_strand_id
1 'polypeptide(L)'
;MMEKRRVILVTDGDEFACRAIERVAAEIGGRCISRSQGNPTKLSGEQLVELILQTPHDPVFVMFDDCGASGRGPESRRFAMWRGMSKLRCLGRWRLPPIRTSMNGQKCM
;
A
#
# COMPACT_ATOMS: atom_id res chain seq x y z
N MET A 1 -25.88 7.68 -1.66
CA MET A 1 -24.54 8.20 -1.99
C MET A 1 -23.57 7.04 -1.98
N MET A 2 -22.68 6.89 -2.98
CA MET A 2 -21.64 5.86 -2.91
C MET A 2 -20.64 6.27 -1.81
N GLU A 3 -20.63 5.53 -0.71
CA GLU A 3 -19.63 5.70 0.34
C GLU A 3 -18.23 5.50 -0.26
N LYS A 4 -17.31 6.43 0.01
CA LYS A 4 -15.94 6.35 -0.47
C LYS A 4 -15.25 5.17 0.19
N ARG A 5 -14.65 4.27 -0.59
CA ARG A 5 -13.88 3.13 -0.07
C ARG A 5 -12.71 3.62 0.77
N ARG A 6 -12.52 3.01 1.94
CA ARG A 6 -11.48 3.38 2.89
C ARG A 6 -10.20 2.66 2.49
N VAL A 7 -9.19 3.41 2.07
CA VAL A 7 -7.93 2.83 1.58
C VAL A 7 -6.78 3.26 2.46
N ILE A 8 -5.91 2.30 2.79
CA ILE A 8 -4.65 2.50 3.49
C ILE A 8 -3.53 2.20 2.50
N LEU A 9 -2.75 3.22 2.16
CA LEU A 9 -1.57 3.05 1.30
C LEU A 9 -0.36 2.69 2.15
N VAL A 10 0.33 1.64 1.75
CA VAL A 10 1.55 1.16 2.39
C VAL A 10 2.72 1.28 1.42
N THR A 11 3.81 1.92 1.86
CA THR A 11 5.05 2.09 1.06
C THR A 11 6.15 1.18 1.56
N ASP A 12 7.17 0.88 0.74
CA ASP A 12 8.17 -0.19 0.98
C ASP A 12 7.50 -1.57 1.10
N GLY A 13 6.68 -1.92 0.12
CA GLY A 13 5.83 -3.13 0.12
C GLY A 13 6.54 -4.40 -0.33
N ASP A 14 7.55 -4.85 0.43
CA ASP A 14 8.22 -6.13 0.22
C ASP A 14 7.39 -7.34 0.71
N GLU A 15 7.92 -8.56 0.57
CA GLU A 15 7.21 -9.78 0.99
C GLU A 15 6.85 -9.77 2.49
N PHE A 16 7.73 -9.24 3.34
CA PHE A 16 7.47 -9.17 4.76
C PHE A 16 6.39 -8.13 5.10
N ALA A 17 6.41 -6.98 4.42
CA ALA A 17 5.33 -5.99 4.52
C ALA A 17 3.98 -6.59 4.12
N CYS A 18 3.93 -7.35 3.01
CA CYS A 18 2.72 -8.01 2.55
C CYS A 18 2.14 -8.95 3.63
N ARG A 19 2.96 -9.85 4.17
CA ARG A 19 2.54 -10.80 5.22
C ARG A 19 2.03 -10.09 6.48
N ALA A 20 2.70 -9.01 6.90
CA ALA A 20 2.29 -8.23 8.06
C ALA A 20 0.92 -7.56 7.82
N ILE A 21 0.73 -6.95 6.66
CA ILE A 21 -0.53 -6.30 6.28
C ILE A 21 -1.66 -7.33 6.14
N GLU A 22 -1.40 -8.49 5.55
CA GLU A 22 -2.40 -9.57 5.44
C GLU A 22 -2.89 -10.00 6.82
N ARG A 23 -1.98 -10.16 7.78
CA ARG A 23 -2.33 -10.48 9.17
C ARG A 23 -3.19 -9.40 9.80
N VAL A 24 -2.79 -8.13 9.70
CA VAL A 24 -3.53 -6.99 10.25
C VAL A 24 -4.90 -6.85 9.59
N ALA A 25 -4.97 -7.01 8.27
CA ALA A 25 -6.22 -6.95 7.51
C ALA A 25 -7.20 -8.03 7.98
N ALA A 26 -6.72 -9.26 8.20
CA ALA A 26 -7.56 -10.33 8.73
C ALA A 26 -8.06 -10.05 10.15
N GLU A 27 -7.25 -9.43 11.01
CA GLU A 27 -7.64 -9.09 12.38
C GLU A 27 -8.69 -7.97 12.48
N ILE A 28 -8.61 -6.97 11.59
CA ILE A 28 -9.53 -5.84 11.60
C ILE A 28 -10.74 -6.01 10.66
N GLY A 29 -10.85 -7.15 9.98
CA GLY A 29 -11.89 -7.41 8.97
C GLY A 29 -11.72 -6.61 7.67
N GLY A 30 -10.50 -6.14 7.38
CA GLY A 30 -10.15 -5.44 6.15
C GLY A 30 -9.71 -6.39 5.02
N ARG A 31 -9.27 -5.81 3.90
CA ARG A 31 -8.75 -6.56 2.75
C ARG A 31 -7.35 -6.10 2.35
N CYS A 32 -6.40 -7.02 2.24
CA CYS A 32 -5.12 -6.76 1.60
C CYS A 32 -5.18 -7.12 0.10
N ILE A 33 -4.71 -6.23 -0.77
CA ILE A 33 -4.47 -6.54 -2.19
C ILE A 33 -3.02 -7.01 -2.32
N SER A 34 -2.75 -8.29 -2.05
CA SER A 34 -1.39 -8.85 -2.13
C SER A 34 -0.77 -8.75 -3.53
N ARG A 35 -1.58 -8.71 -4.60
CA ARG A 35 -1.12 -8.45 -5.97
C ARG A 35 -0.46 -7.07 -6.16
N SER A 36 -0.68 -6.14 -5.22
CA SER A 36 -0.03 -4.82 -5.22
C SER A 36 1.38 -4.83 -4.62
N GLN A 37 1.84 -5.98 -4.08
CA GLN A 37 3.20 -6.10 -3.55
C GLN A 37 4.28 -5.89 -4.62
N GLY A 38 5.46 -5.47 -4.18
CA GLY A 38 6.66 -5.41 -5.02
C GLY A 38 7.22 -4.01 -5.18
N ASN A 39 8.55 -3.98 -5.30
CA ASN A 39 9.35 -2.79 -5.53
C ASN A 39 10.16 -2.98 -6.84
N PRO A 40 9.87 -2.24 -7.93
CA PRO A 40 8.78 -1.28 -8.08
C PRO A 40 7.42 -1.97 -8.26
N THR A 41 6.34 -1.31 -7.88
CA THR A 41 4.99 -1.84 -8.07
C THR A 41 4.64 -1.87 -9.56
N LYS A 42 4.28 -3.05 -10.08
CA LYS A 42 3.97 -3.27 -11.51
C LYS A 42 2.60 -2.74 -11.94
N LEU A 43 1.69 -2.50 -10.99
CA LEU A 43 0.33 -2.06 -11.26
C LEU A 43 0.24 -0.54 -11.41
N SER A 44 -0.53 -0.08 -12.39
CA SER A 44 -0.88 1.34 -12.50
C SER A 44 -1.87 1.75 -11.40
N GLY A 45 -1.95 3.05 -11.10
CA GLY A 45 -2.90 3.51 -10.09
C GLY A 45 -4.37 3.26 -10.49
N GLU A 46 -4.69 3.28 -11.78
CA GLU A 46 -6.03 2.92 -12.28
C GLU A 46 -6.37 1.45 -12.04
N GLN A 47 -5.43 0.54 -12.35
CA GLN A 47 -5.59 -0.89 -12.07
C GLN A 47 -5.79 -1.16 -10.57
N LEU A 48 -5.06 -0.44 -9.72
CA LEU A 48 -5.24 -0.55 -8.27
C LEU A 48 -6.62 -0.07 -7.83
N VAL A 49 -7.15 0.99 -8.42
CA VAL A 49 -8.51 1.47 -8.12
C VAL A 49 -9.58 0.46 -8.54
N GLU A 50 -9.45 -0.16 -9.71
CA GLU A 50 -10.35 -1.23 -10.13
C GLU A 50 -10.35 -2.39 -9.13
N LEU A 51 -9.17 -2.81 -8.68
CA LEU A 51 -9.03 -3.85 -7.67
C LEU A 51 -9.67 -3.43 -6.34
N ILE A 52 -9.46 -2.19 -5.87
CA ILE A 52 -10.09 -1.67 -4.65
C ILE A 52 -11.62 -1.72 -4.76
N LEU A 53 -12.17 -1.26 -5.88
CA LEU A 53 -13.63 -1.22 -6.07
C LEU A 53 -14.26 -2.62 -6.11
N GLN A 54 -13.50 -3.64 -6.54
CA GLN A 54 -13.93 -5.04 -6.55
C GLN A 54 -13.83 -5.72 -5.17
N THR A 55 -13.16 -5.12 -4.19
CA THR A 55 -13.02 -5.74 -2.88
C THR A 55 -14.33 -5.69 -2.07
N PRO A 56 -14.72 -6.77 -1.37
CA PRO A 56 -15.97 -6.78 -0.59
C PRO A 56 -15.84 -6.13 0.79
N HIS A 57 -14.62 -5.89 1.31
CA HIS A 57 -14.38 -5.43 2.67
C HIS A 57 -13.59 -4.12 2.73
N ASP A 58 -13.87 -3.30 3.74
CA ASP A 58 -13.17 -2.06 4.06
C ASP A 58 -12.63 -2.13 5.50
N PRO A 59 -11.41 -1.62 5.80
CA PRO A 59 -10.52 -0.88 4.91
C PRO A 59 -9.70 -1.79 3.98
N VAL A 60 -9.33 -1.25 2.82
CA VAL A 60 -8.49 -1.90 1.82
C VAL A 60 -7.04 -1.44 1.97
N PHE A 61 -6.13 -2.37 2.16
CA PHE A 61 -4.70 -2.12 2.17
C PHE A 61 -4.11 -2.32 0.79
N VAL A 62 -3.39 -1.32 0.31
CA VAL A 62 -2.71 -1.34 -0.98
C VAL A 62 -1.24 -1.00 -0.78
N MET A 63 -0.38 -1.90 -1.23
CA MET A 63 1.06 -1.68 -1.29
C MET A 63 1.38 -0.87 -2.54
N PHE A 64 2.26 0.11 -2.39
CA PHE A 64 2.64 1.01 -3.45
C PHE A 64 4.07 1.50 -3.22
N ASP A 65 4.98 1.13 -4.12
CA ASP A 65 6.39 1.49 -4.06
C ASP A 65 6.93 1.97 -5.42
N ASP A 66 7.73 3.03 -5.38
CA ASP A 66 8.33 3.71 -6.53
C ASP A 66 9.85 3.82 -6.34
N CYS A 67 10.51 2.68 -6.12
CA CYS A 67 11.95 2.45 -6.35
C CYS A 67 12.88 3.63 -6.03
N GLY A 68 12.68 4.30 -4.89
CA GLY A 68 13.57 5.35 -4.36
C GLY A 68 14.14 6.32 -5.40
N ALA A 69 13.33 6.91 -6.27
CA ALA A 69 13.80 7.93 -7.21
C ALA A 69 14.37 9.14 -6.44
N SER A 70 15.70 9.15 -6.28
CA SER A 70 16.45 10.13 -5.52
C SER A 70 16.36 11.51 -6.18
N GLY A 71 15.47 12.33 -5.64
CA GLY A 71 15.13 13.68 -6.09
C GLY A 71 13.80 14.08 -5.43
N ARG A 72 13.34 15.32 -5.56
CA ARG A 72 11.96 15.70 -5.19
C ARG A 72 10.97 14.95 -6.10
N GLY A 73 10.72 13.68 -5.79
CA GLY A 73 10.47 12.64 -6.79
C GLY A 73 9.00 12.43 -7.19
N PRO A 74 8.77 11.67 -8.28
CA PRO A 74 7.45 11.38 -8.86
C PRO A 74 6.42 10.71 -7.93
N GLU A 75 6.85 10.17 -6.78
CA GLU A 75 6.02 9.62 -5.70
C GLU A 75 4.90 10.57 -5.23
N SER A 76 5.20 11.87 -5.16
CA SER A 76 4.27 12.92 -4.73
C SER A 76 3.16 13.18 -5.75
N ARG A 77 3.48 13.05 -7.05
CA ARG A 77 2.50 13.16 -8.16
C ARG A 77 1.56 11.97 -8.20
N ARG A 78 2.08 10.76 -7.94
CA ARG A 78 1.26 9.56 -7.85
C ARG A 78 0.32 9.63 -6.65
N PHE A 79 0.78 10.04 -5.47
CA PHE A 79 -0.14 10.27 -4.34
C PHE A 79 -1.19 11.36 -4.63
N ALA A 80 -0.81 12.44 -5.34
CA ALA A 80 -1.75 13.48 -5.76
C ALA A 80 -2.84 12.94 -6.70
N MET A 81 -2.51 12.00 -7.59
CA MET A 81 -3.48 11.30 -8.44
C MET A 81 -4.56 10.58 -7.60
N TRP A 82 -4.13 9.88 -6.54
CA TRP A 82 -5.05 9.16 -5.65
C TRP A 82 -5.95 10.08 -4.84
N ARG A 83 -5.44 11.26 -4.43
CA ARG A 83 -6.26 12.29 -3.76
C ARG A 83 -7.34 12.90 -4.67
N GLY A 84 -7.13 12.87 -5.99
CA GLY A 84 -8.12 13.33 -6.97
C GLY A 84 -9.26 12.35 -7.23
N MET A 85 -9.13 11.09 -6.79
CA MET A 85 -10.13 10.05 -7.05
C MET A 85 -11.30 10.16 -6.07
N SER A 86 -12.40 10.75 -6.55
CA SER A 86 -13.62 11.02 -5.78
C SER A 86 -14.28 9.77 -5.16
N LYS A 87 -13.94 8.56 -5.63
CA LYS A 87 -14.44 7.27 -5.11
C LYS A 87 -13.64 6.71 -3.92
N LEU A 88 -12.45 7.24 -3.64
CA LEU A 88 -11.54 6.72 -2.62
C LEU A 88 -11.39 7.72 -1.46
N ARG A 89 -11.27 7.17 -0.25
CA ARG A 89 -10.89 7.90 0.97
C ARG A 89 -9.59 7.31 1.49
N CYS A 90 -8.48 7.99 1.21
CA CYS A 90 -7.19 7.64 1.78
C CYS A 90 -7.16 8.01 3.27
N LEU A 91 -6.97 7.01 4.14
CA LEU A 91 -6.94 7.21 5.60
C LEU A 91 -5.57 7.68 6.10
N GLY A 92 -4.51 7.38 5.37
CA GLY A 92 -3.14 7.73 5.73
C GLY A 92 -2.12 6.99 4.88
N ARG A 93 -0.85 7.39 5.03
CA ARG A 93 0.31 6.66 4.49
C ARG A 93 0.97 5.91 5.64
N TRP A 94 1.11 4.60 5.50
CA TRP A 94 1.87 3.79 6.44
C TRP A 94 3.21 3.41 5.84
N ARG A 95 4.28 3.83 6.51
CA ARG A 95 5.61 3.24 6.32
C ARG A 95 5.77 2.23 7.44
N LEU A 96 5.93 0.95 7.09
CA LEU A 96 6.20 -0.05 8.10
C LEU A 96 7.60 0.18 8.67
N PRO A 97 7.79 0.08 10.00
CA PRO A 97 9.14 0.08 10.55
C PRO A 97 9.90 -1.10 9.95
N PRO A 98 11.23 -0.97 9.72
CA PRO A 98 12.03 -2.10 9.29
C PRO A 98 11.83 -3.24 10.29
N ILE A 99 11.40 -4.39 9.80
CA ILE A 99 11.23 -5.58 10.64
C ILE A 99 12.63 -5.93 11.13
N ARG A 100 12.92 -5.60 12.40
CA ARG A 100 14.14 -6.07 13.05
C ARG A 100 14.00 -7.57 13.23
N THR A 101 14.50 -8.34 12.26
CA THR A 101 14.97 -9.69 12.55
C THR A 101 16.15 -9.51 13.50
N SER A 102 15.91 -9.66 14.81
CA SER A 102 17.01 -9.97 15.72
C SER A 102 17.43 -11.42 15.46
N MET A 103 18.14 -11.64 14.37
CA MET A 103 18.99 -12.80 14.17
C MET A 103 20.27 -12.29 13.51
N ASN A 104 21.32 -12.18 14.32
CA ASN A 104 22.71 -11.89 13.94
C ASN A 104 22.93 -10.78 12.90
N GLY A 105 23.02 -9.53 13.38
CA GLY A 105 24.13 -8.65 13.05
C GLY A 105 24.41 -8.23 11.60
N GLN A 106 23.59 -8.57 10.60
CA GLN A 106 23.82 -8.14 9.22
C GLN A 106 22.81 -7.06 8.84
N LYS A 107 23.23 -5.79 8.93
CA LYS A 107 22.56 -4.66 8.27
C LYS A 107 22.55 -4.96 6.76
N CYS A 108 21.37 -5.06 6.15
CA CYS A 108 21.26 -4.91 4.71
C CYS A 108 21.54 -3.44 4.37
N MET A 109 22.55 -3.23 3.52
CA MET A 109 22.91 -1.94 2.92
C MET A 109 21.88 -1.52 1.88
#